data_AF-A0A0R0D5M8-F1
#
_entry.id   AF-A0A0R0D5M8-F1
#
_cell.length_a   1.000
_cell.length_b   1.000
_cell.length_c   1.000
_cell.angle_alpha   90.00
_cell.angle_beta   90.00
_cell.angle_gamma   90.00
#
_symmetry.space_group_name_H-M   'P 1'
#
loop_
_entity.id
_entity.type
_entity.pdbx_description
1 polymer ?
#
loop_
_entity_poly.entity_id
_entity_poly.type
_entity_poly.pdbx_seq_one_letter_code
_entity_poly.pdbx_strand_id
1 'polypeptide(L)'
;MFSIISASTGLAAWFSGAATGIGLFAVVGAQSAFILRQGILRKHIVPVVATCAAIDAVFIFASVAGLRTLIQAAPWLTSAVLWTGVAFLAWYALKSARRAIAGGGGMGEAESDDGSRRAVLMAAVGFSLINPHFWLDMMVIGSIAENFGNDRMAYAAGVVTASCMWLTAQGLGARLLAPLFNKPGTWRVLDGTIAVILSILALTLAVRGVH
;
A
#
# COMPACT_ATOMS: atom_id res chain seq x y z
N MET A 1 30.61 -7.80 -27.61
CA MET A 1 29.27 -7.90 -28.21
C MET A 1 28.21 -8.48 -27.26
N PHE A 2 28.49 -9.54 -26.49
CA PHE A 2 27.50 -10.11 -25.54
C PHE A 2 26.98 -9.14 -24.46
N SER A 3 27.81 -8.21 -23.96
CA SER A 3 27.39 -7.28 -22.89
C SER A 3 26.34 -6.24 -23.34
N ILE A 4 26.33 -5.86 -24.63
CA ILE A 4 25.38 -4.86 -25.17
C ILE A 4 23.99 -5.47 -25.35
N ILE A 5 23.93 -6.77 -25.70
CA ILE A 5 22.67 -7.50 -25.88
C ILE A 5 22.03 -7.83 -24.53
N SER A 6 22.83 -8.19 -23.50
CA SER A 6 22.28 -8.36 -22.14
C SER A 6 21.87 -7.03 -21.49
N ALA A 7 22.53 -5.92 -21.81
CA ALA A 7 22.13 -4.61 -21.32
C ALA A 7 20.78 -4.17 -21.92
N SER A 8 20.52 -4.49 -23.20
CA SER A 8 19.24 -4.15 -23.85
C SER A 8 18.09 -5.03 -23.34
N THR A 9 18.33 -6.31 -23.03
CA THR A 9 17.30 -7.18 -22.43
C THR A 9 17.00 -6.80 -20.99
N GLY A 10 18.01 -6.46 -20.19
CA GLY A 10 17.83 -5.96 -18.82
C GLY A 10 17.06 -4.64 -18.76
N LEU A 11 17.34 -3.70 -19.67
CA LEU A 11 16.59 -2.44 -19.78
C LEU A 11 15.13 -2.69 -20.17
N ALA A 12 14.87 -3.59 -21.11
CA ALA A 12 13.51 -3.96 -21.52
C ALA A 12 12.73 -4.61 -20.36
N ALA A 13 13.39 -5.49 -19.60
CA ALA A 13 12.82 -6.10 -18.40
C ALA A 13 12.47 -5.05 -17.34
N TRP A 14 13.36 -4.08 -17.13
CA TRP A 14 13.11 -2.94 -16.22
C TRP A 14 11.91 -2.10 -16.65
N PHE A 15 11.81 -1.73 -17.94
CA PHE A 15 10.64 -0.98 -18.45
C PHE A 15 9.35 -1.77 -18.32
N SER A 16 9.39 -3.09 -18.59
CA SER A 16 8.23 -3.95 -18.39
C SER A 16 7.82 -4.02 -16.92
N GLY A 17 8.79 -4.11 -16.00
CA GLY A 17 8.53 -4.08 -14.56
C GLY A 17 7.94 -2.76 -14.11
N ALA A 18 8.47 -1.65 -14.59
CA ALA A 18 7.93 -0.33 -14.30
C ALA A 18 6.49 -0.18 -14.82
N ALA A 19 6.21 -0.65 -16.05
CA ALA A 19 4.86 -0.62 -16.62
C ALA A 19 3.88 -1.49 -15.82
N THR A 20 4.27 -2.72 -15.43
CA THR A 20 3.45 -3.58 -14.57
C THR A 20 3.19 -2.92 -13.22
N GLY A 21 4.22 -2.37 -12.58
CA GLY A 21 4.11 -1.70 -11.29
C GLY A 21 3.15 -0.51 -11.36
N ILE A 22 3.28 0.37 -12.35
CA ILE A 22 2.36 1.50 -12.53
C ILE A 22 0.92 1.00 -12.71
N GLY A 23 0.69 -0.03 -13.54
CA GLY A 23 -0.65 -0.58 -13.76
C GLY A 23 -1.30 -1.15 -12.50
N LEU A 24 -0.54 -1.87 -11.68
CA LEU A 24 -1.03 -2.45 -10.43
C LEU A 24 -1.25 -1.37 -9.35
N PHE A 25 -0.25 -0.52 -9.11
CA PHE A 25 -0.30 0.46 -8.02
C PHE A 25 -1.27 1.62 -8.30
N ALA A 26 -1.60 1.89 -9.56
CA ALA A 26 -2.58 2.91 -9.94
C ALA A 26 -3.99 2.62 -9.38
N VAL A 27 -4.31 1.35 -9.09
CA VAL A 27 -5.57 0.99 -8.45
C VAL A 27 -5.59 1.54 -7.02
N VAL A 28 -6.46 2.54 -6.79
CA VAL A 28 -6.55 3.24 -5.50
C VAL A 28 -7.14 2.32 -4.44
N GLY A 29 -6.32 1.93 -3.46
CA GLY A 29 -6.72 1.10 -2.32
C GLY A 29 -6.71 1.82 -0.97
N ALA A 30 -6.90 1.05 0.10
CA ALA A 30 -6.86 1.52 1.49
C ALA A 30 -5.55 2.23 1.86
N GLN A 31 -4.41 1.68 1.42
CA GLN A 31 -3.08 2.28 1.64
C GLN A 31 -2.97 3.67 1.02
N SER A 32 -3.42 3.83 -0.23
CA SER A 32 -3.40 5.11 -0.94
C SER A 32 -4.27 6.16 -0.23
N ALA A 33 -5.47 5.78 0.21
CA ALA A 33 -6.34 6.69 0.97
C ALA A 33 -5.72 7.11 2.32
N PHE A 34 -5.03 6.19 3.00
CA PHE A 34 -4.30 6.50 4.23
C PHE A 34 -3.11 7.44 3.99
N ILE A 35 -2.29 7.17 2.98
CA ILE A 35 -1.15 8.02 2.59
C ILE A 35 -1.63 9.42 2.24
N LEU A 36 -2.71 9.52 1.45
CA LEU A 36 -3.33 10.79 1.08
C LEU A 36 -3.75 11.59 2.32
N ARG A 37 -4.43 10.95 3.28
CA ARG A 37 -4.84 11.58 4.54
C ARG A 37 -3.65 12.10 5.33
N GLN A 38 -2.59 11.30 5.50
CA GLN A 38 -1.38 11.75 6.21
C GLN A 38 -0.64 12.86 5.46
N GLY A 39 -0.65 12.81 4.13
CA GLY A 39 -0.06 13.85 3.27
C GLY A 39 -0.79 15.19 3.39
N ILE A 40 -2.13 15.16 3.44
CA ILE A 40 -2.96 16.36 3.67
C ILE A 40 -2.70 16.93 5.07
N LEU A 41 -2.64 16.06 6.10
CA LEU A 41 -2.31 16.48 7.47
C LEU A 41 -0.87 16.97 7.63
N ARG A 42 0.00 16.70 6.64
CA ARG A 42 1.46 16.93 6.69
C ARG A 42 2.14 16.30 7.91
N LYS A 43 1.52 15.30 8.53
CA LYS A 43 2.06 14.58 9.69
C LYS A 43 2.72 13.28 9.24
N HIS A 44 4.01 13.14 9.55
CA HIS A 44 4.78 11.91 9.34
C HIS A 44 4.70 11.30 7.92
N ILE A 45 4.44 12.10 6.87
CA ILE A 45 4.32 11.58 5.50
C ILE A 45 5.61 10.94 4.99
N VAL A 46 6.77 11.55 5.27
CA VAL A 46 8.07 11.02 4.87
C VAL A 46 8.33 9.64 5.47
N PRO A 47 8.23 9.44 6.81
CA PRO A 47 8.44 8.11 7.37
C PRO A 47 7.35 7.12 6.96
N VAL A 48 6.10 7.53 6.72
CA VAL A 48 5.05 6.64 6.17
C VAL A 48 5.41 6.14 4.78
N VAL A 49 5.75 7.06 3.86
CA VAL A 49 6.16 6.71 2.49
C VAL A 49 7.40 5.84 2.50
N ALA A 50 8.39 6.15 3.33
CA ALA A 50 9.61 5.35 3.46
C ALA A 50 9.31 3.93 3.99
N THR A 51 8.44 3.79 5.00
CA THR A 51 8.04 2.47 5.51
C THR A 51 7.29 1.66 4.45
N CYS A 52 6.32 2.26 3.74
CA CYS A 52 5.62 1.58 2.66
C CYS A 52 6.57 1.18 1.52
N ALA A 53 7.44 2.08 1.07
CA ALA A 53 8.41 1.80 0.01
C ALA A 53 9.41 0.69 0.41
N ALA A 54 9.83 0.65 1.68
CA ALA A 54 10.69 -0.41 2.19
C ALA A 54 9.98 -1.76 2.22
N ILE A 55 8.72 -1.80 2.66
CA ILE A 55 7.89 -3.02 2.63
C ILE A 55 7.71 -3.49 1.20
N ASP A 56 7.27 -2.61 0.30
CA ASP A 56 7.08 -2.92 -1.12
C ASP A 56 8.38 -3.49 -1.72
N ALA A 57 9.52 -2.83 -1.51
CA ALA A 57 10.80 -3.29 -2.05
C ALA A 57 11.16 -4.71 -1.56
N VAL A 58 11.08 -4.96 -0.26
CA VAL A 58 11.39 -6.27 0.33
C VAL A 58 10.48 -7.35 -0.26
N PHE A 59 9.17 -7.10 -0.33
CA PHE A 59 8.22 -8.10 -0.81
C PHE A 59 8.22 -8.28 -2.34
N ILE A 60 8.50 -7.23 -3.12
CA ILE A 60 8.69 -7.33 -4.57
C ILE A 60 9.90 -8.21 -4.86
N PHE A 61 11.04 -7.96 -4.22
CA PHE A 61 12.24 -8.78 -4.40
C PHE A 61 12.02 -10.20 -3.92
N ALA A 62 11.38 -10.39 -2.76
CA ALA A 62 11.06 -11.72 -2.26
C ALA A 62 10.14 -12.48 -3.23
N SER A 63 9.11 -11.82 -3.77
CA SER A 63 8.20 -12.41 -4.74
C SER A 63 8.95 -12.91 -5.99
N VAL A 64 9.81 -12.08 -6.56
CA VAL A 64 10.63 -12.44 -7.74
C VAL A 64 11.69 -13.50 -7.43
N ALA A 65 12.21 -13.52 -6.20
CA ALA A 65 13.18 -14.52 -5.75
C ALA A 65 12.58 -15.92 -5.54
N GLY A 66 11.25 -16.07 -5.64
CA GLY A 66 10.58 -17.38 -5.57
C GLY A 66 9.83 -17.65 -4.26
N LEU A 67 9.31 -16.60 -3.61
CA LEU A 67 8.45 -16.74 -2.42
C LEU A 67 7.12 -17.48 -2.68
N ARG A 68 6.84 -17.89 -3.92
CA ARG A 68 5.77 -18.85 -4.25
C ARG A 68 5.87 -20.13 -3.42
N THR A 69 7.10 -20.56 -3.10
CA THR A 69 7.38 -21.75 -2.29
C THR A 69 7.01 -21.60 -0.81
N LEU A 70 7.10 -20.39 -0.24
CA LEU A 70 6.84 -20.17 1.19
C LEU A 70 5.33 -20.13 1.51
N ILE A 71 4.52 -19.54 0.63
CA ILE A 71 3.05 -19.48 0.81
C ILE A 71 2.42 -20.87 0.68
N GLN A 72 2.96 -21.72 -0.19
CA GLN A 72 2.51 -23.12 -0.33
C GLN A 72 2.85 -23.98 0.90
N ALA A 73 3.88 -23.62 1.67
CA ALA A 73 4.31 -24.37 2.85
C ALA A 73 3.50 -24.07 4.13
N ALA A 74 2.78 -22.95 4.20
CA ALA A 74 2.08 -22.51 5.41
C ALA A 74 0.66 -21.97 5.13
N PRO A 75 -0.30 -22.81 4.71
CA PRO A 75 -1.68 -22.38 4.42
C PRO A 75 -2.41 -21.79 5.65
N TRP A 76 -2.01 -22.16 6.86
CA TRP A 76 -2.54 -21.57 8.10
C TRP A 76 -2.15 -20.08 8.27
N LEU A 77 -1.02 -19.66 7.70
CA LEU A 77 -0.55 -18.27 7.76
C LEU A 77 -1.49 -17.35 6.99
N THR A 78 -1.99 -17.80 5.84
CA THR A 78 -2.97 -17.06 5.03
C THR A 78 -4.26 -16.82 5.81
N SER A 79 -4.76 -17.84 6.53
CA SER A 79 -5.96 -17.70 7.35
C SER A 79 -5.76 -16.75 8.54
N ALA A 80 -4.61 -16.84 9.22
CA ALA A 80 -4.27 -15.95 10.34
C ALA A 80 -4.14 -14.49 9.90
N VAL A 81 -3.46 -14.22 8.77
CA VAL A 81 -3.33 -12.88 8.18
C VAL A 81 -4.70 -12.33 7.76
N LEU A 82 -5.56 -13.17 7.18
CA LEU A 82 -6.91 -12.79 6.76
C LEU A 82 -7.74 -12.28 7.95
N TRP A 83 -7.88 -13.08 9.02
CA TRP A 83 -8.70 -12.70 10.18
C TRP A 83 -8.11 -11.54 10.98
N THR A 84 -6.79 -11.50 11.12
CA THR A 84 -6.09 -10.32 11.67
C THR A 84 -6.44 -9.08 10.84
N GLY A 85 -6.57 -9.25 9.53
CA GLY A 85 -6.90 -8.17 8.64
C GLY A 85 -8.31 -7.66 8.69
N VAL A 86 -9.27 -8.56 8.78
CA VAL A 86 -10.67 -8.20 9.03
C VAL A 86 -10.77 -7.37 10.32
N ALA A 87 -10.13 -7.83 11.40
CA ALA A 87 -10.14 -7.13 12.68
C ALA A 87 -9.50 -5.72 12.59
N PHE A 88 -8.32 -5.62 11.96
CA PHE A 88 -7.62 -4.33 11.78
C PHE A 88 -8.42 -3.36 10.93
N LEU A 89 -8.93 -3.80 9.77
CA LEU A 89 -9.71 -2.97 8.85
C LEU A 89 -11.02 -2.51 9.49
N ALA A 90 -11.73 -3.39 10.18
CA ALA A 90 -12.96 -3.05 10.89
C ALA A 90 -12.70 -2.03 12.01
N TRP A 91 -11.66 -2.24 12.83
CA TRP A 91 -11.29 -1.30 13.89
C TRP A 91 -10.95 0.09 13.32
N TYR A 92 -10.15 0.15 12.25
CA TYR A 92 -9.81 1.42 11.62
C TYR A 92 -11.01 2.07 10.92
N ALA A 93 -11.89 1.28 10.29
CA ALA A 93 -13.13 1.78 9.70
C ALA A 93 -14.02 2.47 10.75
N LEU A 94 -14.18 1.85 11.93
CA LEU A 94 -14.91 2.46 13.05
C LEU A 94 -14.24 3.77 13.51
N LYS A 95 -12.91 3.78 13.65
CA LYS A 95 -12.17 5.01 14.00
C LYS A 95 -12.40 6.11 12.95
N SER A 96 -12.43 5.76 11.66
CA SER A 96 -12.71 6.70 10.58
C SER A 96 -14.14 7.21 10.59
N ALA A 97 -15.13 6.33 10.78
CA ALA A 97 -16.54 6.69 10.87
C ALA A 97 -16.81 7.63 12.07
N ARG A 98 -16.22 7.34 13.24
CA ARG A 98 -16.31 8.22 14.41
C ARG A 98 -15.78 9.62 14.12
N ARG A 99 -14.64 9.74 13.43
CA ARG A 99 -14.06 11.05 13.04
C ARG A 99 -14.94 11.80 12.03
N ALA A 100 -15.56 11.10 11.10
CA ALA A 100 -16.49 11.68 10.14
C ALA A 100 -17.75 12.26 10.83
N ILE A 101 -18.28 11.56 11.84
CA ILE A 101 -19.47 11.99 12.60
C ILE A 101 -19.13 13.09 13.61
N ALA A 102 -18.02 12.95 14.35
CA ALA A 102 -17.63 13.87 15.43
C ALA A 102 -17.19 15.27 14.95
N GLY A 103 -17.01 15.48 13.65
CA GLY A 103 -16.88 16.84 13.11
C GLY A 103 -15.56 17.22 12.46
N GLY A 104 -14.72 16.27 12.06
CA GLY A 104 -13.52 16.54 11.23
C GLY A 104 -12.27 16.88 12.04
N GLY A 105 -11.48 15.85 12.34
CA GLY A 105 -10.24 15.92 13.13
C GLY A 105 -9.05 16.53 12.40
N GLY A 106 -9.18 17.76 11.91
CA GLY A 106 -8.06 18.54 11.37
C GLY A 106 -7.18 19.19 12.45
N MET A 107 -7.75 19.50 13.63
CA MET A 107 -7.10 20.37 14.63
C MET A 107 -7.25 19.95 16.10
N GLY A 108 -7.95 18.85 16.42
CA GLY A 108 -8.27 18.48 17.82
C GLY A 108 -7.49 17.32 18.44
N GLU A 109 -6.86 16.44 17.66
CA GLU A 109 -6.08 15.30 18.19
C GLU A 109 -4.58 15.64 18.14
N ALA A 110 -4.17 16.53 19.04
CA ALA A 110 -2.79 16.78 19.39
C ALA A 110 -2.54 16.24 20.82
N GLU A 111 -2.58 14.92 20.97
CA GLU A 111 -2.17 14.27 22.22
C GLU A 111 -0.96 13.36 21.94
N SER A 112 0.20 13.82 22.42
CA SER A 112 1.53 13.17 22.39
C SER A 112 2.10 12.84 20.99
N ASP A 113 3.07 13.64 20.54
CA ASP A 113 3.71 13.54 19.21
C ASP A 113 4.37 12.16 18.96
N ASP A 114 4.90 11.53 20.01
CA ASP A 114 5.63 10.26 19.89
C ASP A 114 4.69 9.02 19.87
N GLY A 115 3.60 9.07 20.63
CA GLY A 115 2.52 8.05 20.58
C GLY A 115 1.75 8.09 19.24
N SER A 116 1.55 9.29 18.70
CA SER A 116 0.95 9.52 17.39
C SER A 116 1.80 8.92 16.25
N ARG A 117 3.13 9.11 16.28
CA ARG A 117 4.02 8.59 15.22
C ARG A 117 4.02 7.06 15.16
N ARG A 118 4.17 6.37 16.30
CA ARG A 118 4.13 4.90 16.34
C ARG A 118 2.80 4.36 15.83
N ALA A 119 1.68 4.96 16.23
CA ALA A 119 0.36 4.55 15.76
C ALA A 119 0.18 4.74 14.24
N VAL A 120 0.70 5.84 13.69
CA VAL A 120 0.67 6.11 12.24
C VAL A 120 1.54 5.11 11.46
N LEU A 121 2.72 4.77 11.96
CA LEU A 121 3.59 3.77 11.32
C LEU A 121 3.01 2.36 11.42
N MET A 122 2.46 1.97 12.56
CA MET A 122 1.75 0.68 12.70
C MET A 122 0.55 0.61 11.77
N ALA A 123 -0.18 1.72 11.60
CA ALA A 123 -1.25 1.78 10.61
C ALA A 123 -0.72 1.66 9.18
N ALA A 124 0.41 2.28 8.84
CA ALA A 124 1.04 2.15 7.52
C ALA A 124 1.44 0.69 7.23
N VAL A 125 2.12 0.03 8.19
CA VAL A 125 2.47 -1.39 8.11
C VAL A 125 1.22 -2.25 7.94
N GLY A 126 0.18 -1.97 8.73
CA GLY A 126 -1.12 -2.63 8.61
C GLY A 126 -1.69 -2.48 7.21
N PHE A 127 -1.85 -1.25 6.71
CA PHE A 127 -2.41 -1.03 5.38
C PHE A 127 -1.60 -1.62 4.22
N SER A 128 -0.29 -1.80 4.38
CA SER A 128 0.52 -2.52 3.39
C SER A 128 0.34 -4.03 3.50
N LEU A 129 0.64 -4.62 4.66
CA LEU A 129 0.73 -6.09 4.79
C LEU A 129 -0.61 -6.79 4.96
N ILE A 130 -1.59 -6.12 5.54
CA ILE A 130 -2.90 -6.71 5.84
C ILE A 130 -3.85 -6.60 4.64
N ASN A 131 -3.56 -5.68 3.71
CA ASN A 131 -4.38 -5.49 2.53
C ASN A 131 -4.30 -6.72 1.61
N PRO A 132 -5.42 -7.41 1.32
CA PRO A 132 -5.40 -8.60 0.46
C PRO A 132 -4.89 -8.29 -0.95
N HIS A 133 -5.09 -7.06 -1.45
CA HIS A 133 -4.57 -6.65 -2.76
C HIS A 133 -3.05 -6.68 -2.81
N PHE A 134 -2.36 -6.32 -1.72
CA PHE A 134 -0.90 -6.34 -1.67
C PHE A 134 -0.34 -7.73 -2.00
N TRP A 135 -0.92 -8.78 -1.41
CA TRP A 135 -0.48 -10.15 -1.67
C TRP A 135 -0.80 -10.60 -3.10
N LEU A 136 -1.97 -10.22 -3.64
CA LEU A 136 -2.32 -10.52 -5.02
C LEU A 136 -1.35 -9.84 -5.99
N ASP A 137 -1.00 -8.57 -5.75
CA ASP A 137 -0.04 -7.83 -6.55
C ASP A 137 1.33 -8.51 -6.53
N MET A 138 1.80 -8.94 -5.35
CA MET A 138 3.05 -9.68 -5.24
C MET A 138 3.01 -10.98 -6.04
N MET A 139 1.91 -11.75 -5.99
CA MET A 139 1.77 -12.99 -6.79
C MET A 139 1.82 -12.73 -8.30
N VAL A 140 1.17 -11.67 -8.77
CA VAL A 140 1.19 -11.26 -10.19
C VAL A 140 2.60 -10.81 -10.60
N ILE A 141 3.25 -9.97 -9.79
CA ILE A 141 4.62 -9.48 -10.02
C ILE A 141 5.58 -10.67 -10.15
N GLY A 142 5.53 -11.61 -9.20
CA GLY A 142 6.39 -12.80 -9.20
C GLY A 142 6.13 -13.71 -10.41
N SER A 143 4.85 -13.94 -10.75
CA SER A 143 4.47 -14.77 -11.89
C SER A 143 4.94 -14.19 -13.23
N ILE A 144 4.87 -12.87 -13.41
CA ILE A 144 5.34 -12.22 -14.63
C ILE A 144 6.87 -12.24 -14.70
N ALA A 145 7.56 -12.14 -13.56
CA ALA A 145 9.01 -12.16 -13.48
C ALA A 145 9.65 -13.47 -14.00
N GLU A 146 8.92 -14.59 -13.94
CA GLU A 146 9.38 -15.88 -14.49
C GLU A 146 9.66 -15.81 -16.00
N ASN A 147 8.97 -14.93 -16.73
CA ASN A 147 9.19 -14.74 -18.17
C ASN A 147 10.54 -14.09 -18.52
N PHE A 148 11.23 -13.50 -17.54
CA PHE A 148 12.45 -12.72 -17.76
C PHE A 148 13.74 -13.49 -17.44
N GLY A 149 13.65 -14.74 -16.96
CA GLY A 149 14.83 -15.59 -16.72
C GLY A 149 15.92 -14.91 -15.89
N ASN A 150 17.09 -14.67 -16.50
CA ASN A 150 18.22 -14.02 -15.84
C ASN A 150 17.98 -12.52 -15.54
N ASP A 151 17.09 -11.86 -16.28
CA ASP A 151 16.80 -10.42 -16.16
C ASP A 151 15.66 -10.12 -15.16
N ARG A 152 15.14 -11.14 -14.46
CA ARG A 152 14.06 -10.98 -13.47
C ARG A 152 14.36 -9.96 -12.37
N MET A 153 15.63 -9.80 -11.99
CA MET A 153 16.03 -8.79 -10.99
C MET A 153 15.94 -7.37 -11.55
N ALA A 154 16.23 -7.18 -12.85
CA ALA A 154 16.04 -5.90 -13.53
C ALA A 154 14.54 -5.56 -13.64
N TYR A 155 13.69 -6.56 -13.93
CA TYR A 155 12.24 -6.43 -13.84
C TYR A 155 11.78 -6.00 -12.44
N ALA A 156 12.24 -6.67 -11.38
CA ALA A 156 11.92 -6.32 -9.99
C ALA A 156 12.33 -4.87 -9.66
N ALA A 157 13.53 -4.45 -10.08
CA ALA A 157 14.00 -3.07 -9.90
C ALA A 157 13.10 -2.05 -10.63
N GLY A 158 12.55 -2.40 -11.79
CA GLY A 158 11.55 -1.61 -12.50
C GLY A 158 10.27 -1.44 -11.69
N VAL A 159 9.74 -2.53 -11.13
CA VAL A 159 8.54 -2.51 -10.28
C VAL A 159 8.76 -1.67 -9.01
N VAL A 160 9.92 -1.82 -8.35
CA VAL A 160 10.28 -1.00 -7.18
C VAL A 160 10.36 0.48 -7.55
N THR A 161 10.94 0.81 -8.71
CA THR A 161 11.01 2.19 -9.17
C THR A 161 9.61 2.77 -9.37
N ALA A 162 8.70 2.00 -9.97
CA ALA A 162 7.30 2.39 -10.11
C ALA A 162 6.60 2.61 -8.76
N SER A 163 6.81 1.74 -7.77
CA SER A 163 6.27 1.93 -6.40
C SER A 163 6.78 3.23 -5.79
N CYS A 164 8.10 3.45 -5.77
CA CYS A 164 8.69 4.67 -5.23
C CYS A 164 8.16 5.93 -5.92
N MET A 165 8.05 5.91 -7.25
CA MET A 165 7.55 7.03 -8.03
C MET A 165 6.07 7.31 -7.72
N TRP A 166 5.25 6.26 -7.61
CA TRP A 166 3.83 6.36 -7.28
C TRP A 166 3.58 6.85 -5.86
N LEU A 167 4.27 6.29 -4.85
CA LEU A 167 4.15 6.71 -3.45
C LEU A 167 4.59 8.17 -3.28
N THR A 168 5.64 8.59 -3.98
CA THR A 168 6.10 9.97 -4.01
C THR A 168 5.07 10.88 -4.68
N ALA A 169 4.51 10.46 -5.81
CA ALA A 169 3.45 11.19 -6.51
C ALA A 169 2.20 11.37 -5.63
N GLN A 170 1.81 10.36 -4.85
CA GLN A 170 0.71 10.49 -3.90
C GLN A 170 1.04 11.42 -2.74
N GLY A 171 2.25 11.30 -2.15
CA GLY A 171 2.68 12.18 -1.07
C GLY A 171 2.75 13.65 -1.48
N LEU A 172 3.20 13.94 -2.71
CA LEU A 172 3.23 15.28 -3.28
C LEU A 172 1.83 15.74 -3.72
N GLY A 173 1.04 14.87 -4.35
CA GLY A 173 -0.35 15.15 -4.75
C GLY A 173 -1.24 15.51 -3.56
N ALA A 174 -1.00 14.90 -2.41
CA ALA A 174 -1.68 15.27 -1.17
C ALA A 174 -1.42 16.71 -0.73
N ARG A 175 -0.24 17.27 -1.03
CA ARG A 175 0.06 18.69 -0.76
C ARG A 175 -0.76 19.63 -1.63
N LEU A 176 -1.02 19.25 -2.88
CA LEU A 176 -1.87 20.01 -3.80
C LEU A 176 -3.34 20.01 -3.35
N LEU A 177 -3.79 18.92 -2.73
CA LEU A 177 -5.15 18.80 -2.21
C LEU A 177 -5.35 19.46 -0.85
N ALA A 178 -4.27 19.68 -0.08
CA ALA A 178 -4.34 20.28 1.27
C ALA A 178 -5.18 21.58 1.37
N PRO A 179 -5.15 22.53 0.41
CA PRO A 179 -5.98 23.73 0.48
C PRO A 179 -7.50 23.47 0.45
N LEU A 180 -7.95 22.34 -0.12
CA LEU A 180 -9.37 21.96 -0.16
C LEU A 180 -9.90 21.56 1.24
N PHE A 181 -8.99 21.25 2.17
CA PHE A 181 -9.30 20.77 3.52
C PHE A 181 -9.43 21.89 4.56
N ASN A 182 -9.60 23.14 4.11
CA ASN A 182 -9.91 24.29 4.99
C ASN A 182 -11.34 24.26 5.56
N LYS A 183 -12.24 23.46 4.97
CA LYS A 183 -13.63 23.31 5.44
C LYS A 183 -13.79 22.00 6.22
N PRO A 184 -14.47 22.01 7.38
CA PRO A 184 -14.77 20.79 8.13
C PRO A 184 -15.53 19.74 7.31
N GLY A 185 -16.37 20.17 6.36
CA GLY A 185 -17.09 19.28 5.46
C GLY A 185 -16.19 18.38 4.61
N THR A 186 -15.06 18.91 4.10
CA THR A 186 -14.12 18.13 3.29
C THR A 186 -13.47 16.99 4.11
N TRP A 187 -13.17 17.26 5.38
CA TRP A 187 -12.67 16.24 6.31
C TRP A 187 -13.69 15.14 6.57
N ARG A 188 -14.96 15.50 6.76
CA ARG A 188 -16.03 14.51 6.96
C ARG A 188 -16.20 13.61 5.73
N VAL A 189 -16.13 14.17 4.53
CA VAL A 189 -16.21 13.40 3.28
C VAL A 189 -15.01 12.46 3.13
N LEU A 190 -13.79 12.91 3.43
CA LEU A 190 -12.60 12.06 3.37
C LEU A 190 -12.67 10.92 4.39
N ASP A 191 -12.87 11.24 5.67
CA ASP A 191 -12.92 10.23 6.73
C ASP A 191 -14.11 9.27 6.54
N GLY A 192 -15.23 9.76 5.99
CA GLY A 192 -16.40 8.96 5.61
C GLY A 192 -16.11 8.02 4.44
N THR A 193 -15.48 8.52 3.38
CA THR A 193 -15.04 7.70 2.23
C THR A 193 -14.07 6.61 2.68
N ILE A 194 -13.09 6.94 3.53
CA ILE A 194 -12.17 5.96 4.11
C ILE A 194 -12.93 4.92 4.93
N ALA A 195 -13.89 5.34 5.77
CA ALA A 195 -14.69 4.41 6.56
C ALA A 195 -15.47 3.41 5.68
N VAL A 196 -16.08 3.90 4.59
CA VAL A 196 -16.82 3.08 3.64
C VAL A 196 -15.90 2.09 2.93
N ILE A 197 -14.77 2.57 2.36
CA ILE A 197 -13.80 1.71 1.66
C ILE A 197 -13.30 0.60 2.58
N LEU A 198 -12.92 0.93 3.81
CA LEU A 198 -12.39 -0.05 4.78
C LEU A 198 -13.46 -1.02 5.26
N SER A 199 -14.70 -0.58 5.43
CA SER A 199 -15.82 -1.47 5.77
C SER A 199 -16.09 -2.47 4.64
N ILE A 200 -16.12 -1.99 3.39
CA ILE A 200 -16.30 -2.85 2.21
C ILE A 200 -15.17 -3.87 2.11
N LEU A 201 -13.91 -3.44 2.29
CA LEU A 201 -12.76 -4.35 2.26
C LEU A 201 -12.81 -5.38 3.39
N ALA A 202 -13.14 -4.97 4.62
CA ALA A 202 -13.27 -5.88 5.75
C ALA A 202 -14.37 -6.94 5.51
N LEU A 203 -15.54 -6.52 5.03
CA LEU A 203 -16.65 -7.41 4.71
C LEU A 203 -16.31 -8.36 3.56
N THR A 204 -15.71 -7.83 2.48
CA THR A 204 -15.32 -8.64 1.32
C THR A 204 -14.27 -9.68 1.71
N LEU A 205 -13.30 -9.28 2.55
CA LEU A 205 -12.27 -10.17 3.06
C LEU A 205 -12.86 -11.24 3.99
N ALA A 206 -13.80 -10.88 4.87
CA ALA A 206 -14.48 -11.82 5.75
C ALA A 206 -15.32 -12.84 4.96
N VAL A 207 -16.10 -12.39 3.97
CA VAL A 207 -16.92 -13.29 3.13
C VAL A 207 -16.04 -14.23 2.32
N ARG A 208 -14.98 -13.72 1.68
CA ARG A 208 -14.02 -14.56 0.93
C ARG A 208 -13.20 -15.50 1.82
N GLY A 209 -13.04 -15.20 3.11
CA GLY A 209 -12.32 -16.07 4.04
C GLY A 209 -13.14 -17.19 4.64
N VAL A 210 -14.47 -17.15 4.47
CA VAL A 210 -15.41 -18.20 4.93
C VAL A 210 -15.69 -19.25 3.83
N HIS A 211 -15.33 -18.94 2.58
CA HIS A 211 -15.47 -19.81 1.40
C HIS A 211 -14.11 -20.31 0.92
#